data_AF-A0A0B5FLD6-F1
#
_entry.id   AF-A0A0B5FLD6-F1
#
_cell.length_a   1.000
_cell.length_b   1.000
_cell.length_c   1.000
_cell.angle_alpha   90.00
_cell.angle_beta   90.00
_cell.angle_gamma   90.00
#
_symmetry.space_group_name_H-M   'P 1'
#
loop_
_entity.id
_entity.type
_entity.pdbx_description
1 polymer ?
#
loop_
_entity_poly.entity_id
_entity_poly.type
_entity_poly.pdbx_seq_one_letter_code
_entity_poly.pdbx_strand_id
1 'polypeptide(L)'
;MAKALKNIVIHGEITLLTGMTVASTEDTWTDGKRIFSVKPPSQVAPCTSTQKYGIVETLPDDQGEMRTQITRVPIFPANGLRGQLRRAAADMIASHLVRKGEKLDLRAFHILNCGASTGSPEGVVPPVSMVQEWAAHPYFGLYGGGPFLMSSGFRIDTMWMKCRPTVEIGMVAPDSDALTLEPWQATQVVMFKRVDDVIQFRNPFAENLILDYEESVNAWLKHREGAGEARKKAKEENSGEKIQAKIDSWSFFEMVLPGARFDFNTTIHSPLANQGHVGLLVKSLESLINKQALGGWSRNGFGRFAANLDFVGEDVDGKRVQGRLIHFDPTTRQHILGDHDALNESIAAWQDRLEDIQAKEIERLCFLSKKGTS
;
A
#
# COMPACT_ATOMS: atom_id res chain seq x y z
N MET A 1 20.47 5.19 -31.64
CA MET A 1 20.02 5.99 -30.48
C MET A 1 18.78 5.32 -29.92
N ALA A 2 18.76 5.01 -28.64
CA ALA A 2 17.62 4.35 -28.00
C ALA A 2 16.37 5.23 -28.07
N LYS A 3 15.20 4.64 -28.32
CA LYS A 3 13.94 5.37 -28.46
C LYS A 3 13.36 5.59 -27.08
N ALA A 4 13.65 6.74 -26.48
CA ALA A 4 13.07 7.11 -25.20
C ALA A 4 11.55 7.24 -25.29
N LEU A 5 10.84 6.39 -24.55
CA LEU A 5 9.40 6.52 -24.37
C LEU A 5 9.09 7.75 -23.49
N LYS A 6 8.14 8.55 -23.94
CA LYS A 6 7.62 9.74 -23.24
C LYS A 6 6.13 9.55 -22.95
N ASN A 7 5.62 10.36 -22.01
CA ASN A 7 4.19 10.46 -21.68
C ASN A 7 3.54 9.09 -21.42
N ILE A 8 4.25 8.20 -20.71
CA ILE A 8 3.80 6.82 -20.51
C ILE A 8 2.66 6.79 -19.50
N VAL A 9 1.53 6.26 -19.94
CA VAL A 9 0.39 5.85 -19.13
C VAL A 9 0.42 4.33 -19.02
N ILE A 10 0.39 3.80 -17.80
CA ILE A 10 0.16 2.39 -17.54
C ILE A 10 -1.21 2.29 -16.88
N HIS A 11 -2.10 1.52 -17.50
CA HIS A 11 -3.47 1.37 -17.04
C HIS A 11 -3.93 -0.09 -17.14
N GLY A 12 -4.97 -0.45 -16.43
CA GLY A 12 -5.54 -1.78 -16.51
C GLY A 12 -6.31 -2.15 -15.27
N GLU A 13 -6.37 -3.44 -15.00
CA GLU A 13 -7.19 -3.97 -13.92
C GLU A 13 -6.38 -4.87 -12.98
N ILE A 14 -6.71 -4.76 -11.69
CA ILE A 14 -6.26 -5.66 -10.65
C ILE A 14 -7.48 -6.40 -10.08
N THR A 15 -7.47 -7.72 -10.12
CA THR A 15 -8.51 -8.58 -9.54
C THR A 15 -7.98 -9.27 -8.29
N LEU A 16 -8.68 -9.15 -7.17
CA LEU A 16 -8.28 -9.83 -5.94
C LEU A 16 -8.46 -11.36 -6.06
N LEU A 17 -7.41 -12.12 -5.75
CA LEU A 17 -7.45 -13.59 -5.67
C LEU A 17 -7.74 -14.07 -4.24
N THR A 18 -7.46 -13.22 -3.26
CA THR A 18 -7.73 -13.43 -1.83
C THR A 18 -8.26 -12.13 -1.24
N GLY A 19 -8.89 -12.18 -0.06
CA GLY A 19 -9.40 -10.96 0.55
C GLY A 19 -8.30 -9.92 0.82
N MET A 20 -8.65 -8.64 0.76
CA MET A 20 -7.72 -7.52 0.98
C MET A 20 -8.25 -6.64 2.10
N THR A 21 -7.38 -6.22 3.01
CA THR A 21 -7.71 -5.22 4.04
C THR A 21 -6.73 -4.07 3.97
N VAL A 22 -7.23 -2.84 3.86
CA VAL A 22 -6.41 -1.63 4.00
C VAL A 22 -6.95 -0.90 5.21
N ALA A 23 -6.22 -0.87 6.32
CA ALA A 23 -6.75 -0.29 7.55
C ALA A 23 -7.18 1.17 7.34
N SER A 24 -8.45 1.48 7.62
CA SER A 24 -8.94 2.85 7.61
C SER A 24 -8.46 3.60 8.85
N THR A 25 -8.05 4.86 8.69
CA THR A 25 -7.81 5.78 9.81
C THR A 25 -9.08 6.49 10.27
N GLU A 26 -10.14 6.45 9.46
CA GLU A 26 -11.38 7.22 9.69
C GLU A 26 -12.44 6.42 10.46
N ASP A 27 -12.27 5.11 10.59
CA ASP A 27 -13.32 4.19 11.05
C ASP A 27 -12.91 3.34 12.26
N THR A 28 -12.28 3.96 13.26
CA THR A 28 -12.48 3.50 14.64
C THR A 28 -13.84 4.02 15.14
N TRP A 29 -14.93 3.54 14.55
CA TRP A 29 -16.33 3.64 14.98
C TRP A 29 -16.88 5.01 15.45
N THR A 30 -17.63 5.67 14.56
CA THR A 30 -18.88 6.40 14.88
C THR A 30 -19.85 6.31 13.69
N ASP A 31 -20.72 5.30 13.62
CA ASP A 31 -22.17 5.52 13.43
C ASP A 31 -22.99 4.21 13.52
N GLY A 32 -24.09 4.26 14.25
CA GLY A 32 -24.82 3.12 14.81
C GLY A 32 -25.86 2.47 13.90
N LYS A 33 -25.54 2.07 12.65
CA LYS A 33 -26.58 1.50 11.76
C LYS A 33 -26.31 0.18 11.02
N ARG A 34 -25.16 -0.49 11.19
CA ARG A 34 -24.89 -1.93 10.86
C ARG A 34 -23.38 -2.13 11.10
N ILE A 35 -22.84 -3.13 11.82
CA ILE A 35 -23.22 -4.50 12.15
C ILE A 35 -22.86 -4.72 13.63
N PHE A 36 -23.78 -5.20 14.47
CA PHE A 36 -23.66 -5.47 15.93
C PHE A 36 -23.93 -4.34 16.96
N SER A 37 -24.93 -3.45 16.79
CA SER A 37 -25.40 -2.65 17.94
C SER A 37 -26.90 -2.81 18.20
N VAL A 38 -27.25 -3.88 18.91
CA VAL A 38 -28.48 -3.94 19.73
C VAL A 38 -28.17 -3.55 21.18
N LYS A 39 -26.91 -3.23 21.50
CA LYS A 39 -26.47 -2.94 22.87
C LYS A 39 -25.56 -1.70 22.91
N PRO A 40 -25.53 -0.98 24.05
CA PRO A 40 -24.78 0.27 24.20
C PRO A 40 -23.28 0.11 23.84
N PRO A 41 -22.59 1.22 23.52
CA PRO A 41 -21.21 1.25 23.00
C PRO A 41 -20.15 0.57 23.88
N SER A 42 -20.50 0.19 25.12
CA SER A 42 -19.64 -0.60 26.01
C SER A 42 -19.55 -2.10 25.68
N GLN A 43 -20.28 -2.60 24.66
CA GLN A 43 -20.37 -4.04 24.33
C GLN A 43 -20.04 -4.42 22.88
N VAL A 44 -19.65 -3.49 22.02
CA VAL A 44 -19.28 -3.80 20.62
C VAL A 44 -17.78 -4.07 20.56
N ALA A 45 -17.40 -5.24 20.05
CA ALA A 45 -15.99 -5.55 19.85
C ALA A 45 -15.42 -4.67 18.71
N PRO A 46 -14.23 -4.07 18.88
CA PRO A 46 -13.67 -3.17 17.88
C PRO A 46 -13.41 -3.94 16.58
N CYS A 47 -13.92 -3.40 15.47
CA CYS A 47 -13.66 -3.89 14.13
C CYS A 47 -12.81 -2.87 13.37
N THR A 48 -11.64 -3.28 12.88
CA THR A 48 -10.85 -2.46 11.96
C THR A 48 -11.53 -2.50 10.59
N SER A 49 -12.04 -1.38 10.09
CA SER A 49 -12.63 -1.35 8.75
C SER A 49 -11.55 -1.27 7.66
N THR A 50 -11.93 -1.68 6.44
CA THR A 50 -11.10 -1.41 5.26
C THR A 50 -11.36 0.01 4.77
N GLN A 51 -10.36 0.64 4.19
CA GLN A 51 -10.44 2.01 3.70
C GLN A 51 -11.46 2.11 2.57
N LYS A 52 -12.36 3.09 2.69
CA LYS A 52 -13.40 3.41 1.71
C LYS A 52 -13.46 4.91 1.50
N TYR A 53 -13.78 5.34 0.29
CA TYR A 53 -14.10 6.74 -0.01
C TYR A 53 -15.58 6.92 -0.30
N GLY A 54 -16.13 8.06 0.12
CA GLY A 54 -17.50 8.43 -0.14
C GLY A 54 -17.68 8.96 -1.56
N ILE A 55 -18.63 8.40 -2.28
CA ILE A 55 -19.14 8.93 -3.55
C ILE A 55 -20.52 9.51 -3.26
N VAL A 56 -20.77 10.72 -3.75
CA VAL A 56 -22.07 11.37 -3.66
C VAL A 56 -22.93 10.85 -4.80
N GLU A 57 -24.03 10.18 -4.47
CA GLU A 57 -25.00 9.67 -5.43
C GLU A 57 -26.36 10.29 -5.16
N THR A 58 -27.16 10.49 -6.21
CA THR A 58 -28.57 10.83 -6.10
C THR A 58 -29.40 9.64 -6.58
N LEU A 59 -30.03 8.94 -5.64
CA LEU A 59 -30.79 7.71 -5.90
C LEU A 59 -32.21 7.87 -5.37
N PRO A 60 -33.21 7.21 -5.99
CA PRO A 60 -34.56 7.19 -5.44
C PRO A 60 -34.56 6.44 -4.10
N ASP A 61 -35.25 7.00 -3.11
CA ASP A 61 -35.50 6.33 -1.83
C ASP A 61 -36.64 5.31 -1.93
N ASP A 62 -37.01 4.70 -0.80
CA ASP A 62 -38.09 3.69 -0.73
C ASP A 62 -39.46 4.23 -1.18
N GLN A 63 -39.63 5.56 -1.28
CA GLN A 63 -40.85 6.24 -1.75
C GLN A 63 -40.72 6.74 -3.19
N GLY A 64 -39.58 6.50 -3.85
CA GLY A 64 -39.27 6.97 -5.19
C GLY A 64 -38.79 8.43 -5.24
N GLU A 65 -38.58 9.10 -4.10
CA GLU A 65 -38.04 10.46 -4.06
C GLU A 65 -36.53 10.43 -4.25
N MET A 66 -36.01 11.27 -5.16
CA MET A 66 -34.57 11.38 -5.38
C MET A 66 -33.89 11.98 -4.15
N ARG A 67 -33.01 11.21 -3.49
CA ARG A 67 -32.23 11.65 -2.33
C ARG A 67 -30.74 11.52 -2.59
N THR A 68 -30.01 12.53 -2.14
CA THR A 68 -28.55 12.50 -2.14
C THR A 68 -28.05 11.69 -0.96
N GLN A 69 -27.23 10.68 -1.23
CA GLN A 69 -26.58 9.86 -0.22
C GLN A 69 -25.08 9.73 -0.51
N ILE A 70 -24.31 9.39 0.52
CA ILE A 70 -22.88 9.09 0.40
C ILE A 70 -22.71 7.57 0.42
N THR A 71 -22.30 6.99 -0.70
CA THR A 71 -21.98 5.58 -0.79
C THR A 71 -20.48 5.38 -0.61
N ARG A 72 -20.11 4.54 0.35
CA ARG A 72 -18.71 4.25 0.65
C ARG A 72 -18.19 3.11 -0.22
N VAL A 73 -17.21 3.41 -1.07
CA VAL A 73 -16.59 2.45 -1.99
C VAL A 73 -15.21 2.02 -1.47
N PRO A 74 -14.92 0.71 -1.38
CA PRO A 74 -13.57 0.23 -1.09
C PRO A 74 -12.54 0.76 -2.08
N ILE A 75 -11.39 1.19 -1.56
CA ILE A 75 -10.28 1.70 -2.36
C ILE A 75 -8.96 1.08 -1.95
N PHE A 76 -7.99 1.14 -2.86
CA PHE A 76 -6.58 1.09 -2.48
C PHE A 76 -5.96 2.48 -2.68
N PRO A 77 -5.54 3.17 -1.61
CA PRO A 77 -5.12 4.56 -1.70
C PRO A 77 -3.85 4.72 -2.56
N ALA A 78 -3.80 5.77 -3.38
CA ALA A 78 -2.65 6.12 -4.20
C ALA A 78 -1.33 6.13 -3.41
N ASN A 79 -1.35 6.69 -2.20
CA ASN A 79 -0.17 6.77 -1.32
C ASN A 79 0.32 5.39 -0.86
N GLY A 80 -0.60 4.44 -0.63
CA GLY A 80 -0.25 3.07 -0.30
C GLY A 80 0.50 2.40 -1.46
N LEU A 81 -0.03 2.56 -2.67
CA LEU A 81 0.52 1.98 -3.89
C LEU A 81 1.86 2.59 -4.26
N ARG A 82 1.94 3.92 -4.23
CA ARG A 82 3.17 4.69 -4.37
C ARG A 82 4.23 4.22 -3.37
N GLY A 83 3.86 4.05 -2.11
CA GLY A 83 4.76 3.58 -1.07
C GLY A 83 5.28 2.16 -1.33
N GLN A 84 4.43 1.26 -1.84
CA GLN A 84 4.85 -0.09 -2.21
C GLN A 84 5.81 -0.10 -3.41
N LEU A 85 5.52 0.66 -4.47
CA LEU A 85 6.40 0.80 -5.64
C LEU A 85 7.74 1.43 -5.27
N ARG A 86 7.72 2.47 -4.43
CA ARG A 86 8.93 3.12 -3.91
C ARG A 86 9.81 2.13 -3.14
N ARG A 87 9.23 1.33 -2.24
CA ARG A 87 9.99 0.31 -1.50
C ARG A 87 10.55 -0.77 -2.41
N ALA A 88 9.80 -1.22 -3.42
CA ALA A 88 10.32 -2.15 -4.41
C ALA A 88 11.54 -1.60 -5.15
N ALA A 89 11.52 -0.32 -5.52
CA ALA A 89 12.68 0.38 -6.09
C ALA A 89 13.86 0.47 -5.10
N ALA A 90 13.58 0.85 -3.84
CA ALA A 90 14.60 0.95 -2.80
C ALA A 90 15.26 -0.41 -2.52
N ASP A 91 14.49 -1.50 -2.53
CA ASP A 91 14.99 -2.87 -2.33
C ASP A 91 15.97 -3.28 -3.45
N MET A 92 15.72 -2.87 -4.71
CA MET A 92 16.64 -3.10 -5.83
C MET A 92 17.97 -2.36 -5.63
N ILE A 93 17.91 -1.09 -5.25
CA ILE A 93 19.11 -0.28 -4.95
C ILE A 93 19.86 -0.88 -3.76
N ALA A 94 19.18 -1.21 -2.66
CA ALA A 94 19.78 -1.80 -1.48
C ALA A 94 20.47 -3.13 -1.80
N SER A 95 19.82 -4.00 -2.58
CA SER A 95 20.40 -5.28 -3.02
C SER A 95 21.66 -5.08 -3.87
N HIS A 96 21.69 -4.05 -4.73
CA HIS A 96 22.86 -3.69 -5.51
C HIS A 96 24.01 -3.18 -4.61
N LEU A 97 23.74 -2.25 -3.69
CA LEU A 97 24.75 -1.71 -2.77
C LEU A 97 25.34 -2.78 -1.84
N VAL A 98 24.52 -3.70 -1.33
CA VAL A 98 24.98 -4.84 -0.52
C VAL A 98 25.94 -5.72 -1.31
N ARG A 99 25.66 -5.99 -2.60
CA ARG A 99 26.57 -6.77 -3.47
C ARG A 99 27.91 -6.05 -3.70
N LYS A 100 27.94 -4.72 -3.72
CA LYS A 100 29.17 -3.90 -3.79
C LYS A 100 29.89 -3.74 -2.45
N GLY A 101 29.33 -4.24 -1.35
CA GLY A 101 29.88 -4.04 0.00
C GLY A 101 29.70 -2.62 0.52
N GLU A 102 28.80 -1.83 -0.07
CA GLU A 102 28.48 -0.47 0.34
C GLU A 102 27.36 -0.45 1.38
N LYS A 103 27.31 0.61 2.20
CA LYS A 103 26.29 0.82 3.24
C LYS A 103 25.73 2.23 3.11
N LEU A 104 24.45 2.37 3.45
CA LEU A 104 23.75 3.67 3.50
C LEU A 104 23.60 4.13 4.95
N ASP A 105 23.70 5.44 5.16
CA ASP A 105 23.21 6.10 6.37
C ASP A 105 21.69 5.88 6.55
N LEU A 106 21.25 5.77 7.80
CA LEU A 106 19.85 5.62 8.20
C LEU A 106 18.94 6.70 7.59
N ARG A 107 19.41 7.96 7.48
CA ARG A 107 18.67 9.06 6.87
C ARG A 107 18.39 8.78 5.39
N ALA A 108 19.41 8.36 4.65
CA ALA A 108 19.26 8.01 3.24
C ALA A 108 18.32 6.82 3.08
N PHE A 109 18.44 5.81 3.95
CA PHE A 109 17.54 4.66 3.98
C PHE A 109 16.06 5.06 4.20
N HIS A 110 15.79 5.97 5.15
CA HIS A 110 14.44 6.50 5.37
C HIS A 110 13.92 7.31 4.19
N ILE A 111 14.75 8.15 3.57
CA ILE A 111 14.36 8.93 2.39
C ILE A 111 13.99 8.00 1.23
N LEU A 112 14.79 6.95 0.98
CA LEU A 112 14.45 5.95 -0.03
C LEU A 112 13.11 5.30 0.31
N ASN A 113 12.91 4.75 1.50
CA ASN A 113 11.71 3.96 1.79
C ASN A 113 10.42 4.77 2.03
N CYS A 114 10.54 5.94 2.66
CA CYS A 114 9.42 6.74 3.15
C CYS A 114 9.25 8.07 2.41
N GLY A 115 10.24 8.50 1.62
CA GLY A 115 10.23 9.78 0.91
C GLY A 115 10.64 10.99 1.76
N ALA A 116 10.84 10.82 3.06
CA ALA A 116 11.29 11.86 3.98
C ALA A 116 12.19 11.26 5.08
N SER A 117 13.16 12.04 5.57
CA SER A 117 13.99 11.63 6.71
C SER A 117 13.34 11.92 8.07
N THR A 118 12.46 12.92 8.11
CA THR A 118 11.85 13.49 9.30
C THR A 118 10.41 13.87 8.98
N GLY A 119 9.55 13.96 10.00
CA GLY A 119 8.16 14.41 9.83
C GLY A 119 8.02 15.88 9.43
N SER A 120 9.09 16.68 9.63
CA SER A 120 9.17 18.08 9.25
C SER A 120 10.14 18.25 8.08
N PRO A 121 9.67 18.65 6.89
CA PRO A 121 10.56 18.98 5.78
C PRO A 121 11.36 20.24 6.09
N GLU A 122 12.48 20.41 5.41
CA GLU A 122 13.28 21.62 5.53
C GLU A 122 12.53 22.78 4.85
N GLY A 123 12.22 23.84 5.61
CA GLY A 123 11.41 24.98 5.13
C GLY A 123 12.13 25.92 4.17
N VAL A 124 13.20 25.46 3.51
CA VAL A 124 14.04 26.26 2.60
C VAL A 124 13.81 25.80 1.17
N VAL A 125 13.76 26.74 0.23
CA VAL A 125 13.64 26.41 -1.20
C VAL A 125 14.98 25.89 -1.73
N PRO A 126 15.03 24.71 -2.37
CA PRO A 126 16.27 24.18 -2.90
C PRO A 126 16.76 24.97 -4.13
N PRO A 127 18.09 25.08 -4.35
CA PRO A 127 18.64 25.68 -5.55
C PRO A 127 18.21 24.95 -6.84
N VAL A 128 18.07 25.68 -7.96
CA VAL A 128 17.64 25.11 -9.25
C VAL A 128 18.56 23.97 -9.74
N SER A 129 19.88 24.12 -9.57
CA SER A 129 20.85 23.09 -9.94
C SER A 129 20.65 21.79 -9.17
N MET A 130 20.28 21.88 -7.89
CA MET A 130 19.93 20.73 -7.07
C MET A 130 18.63 20.07 -7.54
N VAL A 131 17.61 20.85 -7.90
CA VAL A 131 16.36 20.32 -8.45
C VAL A 131 16.62 19.58 -9.76
N GLN A 132 17.46 20.13 -10.64
CA GLN A 132 17.84 19.49 -11.91
C GLN A 132 18.60 18.18 -11.69
N GLU A 133 19.57 18.18 -10.77
CA GLU A 133 20.32 16.98 -10.43
C GLU A 133 19.44 15.90 -9.81
N TRP A 134 18.54 16.29 -8.90
CA TRP A 134 17.56 15.40 -8.27
C TRP A 134 16.62 14.79 -9.31
N ALA A 135 16.12 15.60 -10.23
CA ALA A 135 15.22 15.16 -11.30
C ALA A 135 15.91 14.28 -12.34
N ALA A 136 17.22 14.43 -12.54
CA ALA A 136 18.01 13.60 -13.45
C ALA A 136 18.34 12.21 -12.86
N HIS A 137 18.39 12.09 -11.53
CA HIS A 137 18.68 10.83 -10.86
C HIS A 137 17.51 9.84 -11.00
N PRO A 138 17.71 8.60 -11.50
CA PRO A 138 16.60 7.68 -11.81
C PRO A 138 15.63 7.40 -10.65
N TYR A 139 16.14 7.20 -9.45
CA TYR A 139 15.26 6.98 -8.29
C TYR A 139 14.49 8.24 -7.86
N PHE A 140 15.24 9.30 -7.59
CA PHE A 140 14.76 10.55 -7.02
C PHE A 140 13.90 11.36 -7.99
N GLY A 141 14.23 11.36 -9.28
CA GLY A 141 13.44 11.95 -10.33
C GLY A 141 12.11 11.23 -10.52
N LEU A 142 12.06 9.89 -10.38
CA LEU A 142 10.80 9.16 -10.43
C LEU A 142 9.99 9.36 -9.14
N TYR A 143 10.49 8.93 -7.99
CA TYR A 143 9.71 8.85 -6.75
C TYR A 143 9.67 10.14 -5.92
N GLY A 144 10.50 11.14 -6.22
CA GLY A 144 10.61 12.38 -5.45
C GLY A 144 11.09 12.14 -4.00
N GLY A 145 10.79 13.10 -3.13
CA GLY A 145 11.09 13.03 -1.70
C GLY A 145 12.35 13.81 -1.29
N GLY A 146 13.03 13.35 -0.24
CA GLY A 146 14.21 14.00 0.29
C GLY A 146 13.94 15.12 1.28
N PRO A 147 14.97 15.86 1.71
CA PRO A 147 14.84 16.92 2.73
C PRO A 147 13.85 18.03 2.33
N PHE A 148 13.73 18.31 1.03
CA PHE A 148 12.91 19.38 0.48
C PHE A 148 11.57 18.90 -0.11
N LEU A 149 11.20 17.62 0.07
CA LEU A 149 10.01 17.02 -0.54
C LEU A 149 9.92 17.27 -2.06
N MET A 150 11.03 17.01 -2.76
CA MET A 150 11.12 17.20 -4.20
C MET A 150 10.00 16.46 -4.94
N SER A 151 9.49 17.09 -6.00
CA SER A 151 8.39 16.55 -6.80
C SER A 151 8.72 15.19 -7.42
N SER A 152 7.68 14.39 -7.64
CA SER A 152 7.78 13.10 -8.33
C SER A 152 7.67 13.27 -9.84
N GLY A 153 8.37 12.43 -10.60
CA GLY A 153 8.23 12.34 -12.04
C GLY A 153 7.02 11.54 -12.52
N PHE A 154 6.36 10.82 -11.61
CA PHE A 154 5.15 10.06 -11.91
C PHE A 154 3.99 10.38 -10.95
N ARG A 155 2.79 10.16 -11.45
CA ARG A 155 1.52 10.20 -10.72
C ARG A 155 0.93 8.79 -10.69
N ILE A 156 0.30 8.45 -9.58
CA ILE A 156 -0.47 7.22 -9.46
C ILE A 156 -1.81 7.55 -8.83
N ASP A 157 -2.87 7.01 -9.39
CA ASP A 157 -4.22 7.27 -8.94
C ASP A 157 -4.62 6.27 -7.85
N THR A 158 -5.64 6.64 -7.08
CA THR A 158 -6.29 5.71 -6.15
C THR A 158 -6.91 4.59 -6.96
N MET A 159 -6.67 3.34 -6.58
CA MET A 159 -7.35 2.24 -7.23
C MET A 159 -8.78 2.18 -6.71
N TRP A 160 -9.72 2.51 -7.59
CA TRP A 160 -11.14 2.45 -7.32
C TRP A 160 -11.67 1.06 -7.62
N MET A 161 -12.45 0.50 -6.69
CA MET A 161 -13.17 -0.73 -6.98
C MET A 161 -14.16 -0.49 -8.13
N LYS A 162 -14.21 -1.40 -9.09
CA LYS A 162 -15.17 -1.38 -10.18
C LYS A 162 -16.51 -1.90 -9.66
N CYS A 163 -17.46 -0.99 -9.48
CA CYS A 163 -18.81 -1.24 -8.97
C CYS A 163 -19.75 -0.19 -9.58
N ARG A 164 -21.07 -0.34 -9.40
CA ARG A 164 -22.06 0.53 -10.04
C ARG A 164 -21.76 2.03 -9.83
N PRO A 165 -21.56 2.53 -8.60
CA PRO A 165 -21.34 3.96 -8.38
C PRO A 165 -20.10 4.52 -9.08
N THR A 166 -19.00 3.75 -9.14
CA THR A 166 -17.76 4.22 -9.76
C THR A 166 -17.83 4.22 -11.29
N VAL A 167 -18.58 3.28 -11.87
CA VAL A 167 -18.81 3.22 -13.31
C VAL A 167 -19.77 4.33 -13.75
N GLU A 168 -20.89 4.53 -13.05
CA GLU A 168 -21.93 5.49 -13.43
C GLU A 168 -21.43 6.94 -13.46
N ILE A 169 -20.55 7.31 -12.53
CA ILE A 169 -19.96 8.67 -12.49
C ILE A 169 -18.73 8.83 -13.40
N GLY A 170 -18.33 7.77 -14.13
CA GLY A 170 -17.17 7.79 -15.02
C GLY A 170 -15.81 7.84 -14.30
N MET A 171 -15.74 7.39 -13.05
CA MET A 171 -14.46 7.29 -12.31
C MET A 171 -13.59 6.14 -12.80
N VAL A 172 -14.21 5.04 -13.24
CA VAL A 172 -13.55 3.88 -13.83
C VAL A 172 -14.10 3.62 -15.23
N ALA A 173 -13.36 2.87 -16.05
CA ALA A 173 -13.81 2.52 -17.40
C ALA A 173 -15.16 1.75 -17.38
N PRO A 174 -16.02 1.93 -18.39
CA PRO A 174 -17.29 1.22 -18.50
C PRO A 174 -17.13 -0.30 -18.40
N ASP A 175 -17.95 -0.94 -17.56
CA ASP A 175 -17.89 -2.37 -17.28
C ASP A 175 -19.28 -2.87 -16.89
N SER A 176 -19.88 -3.71 -17.74
CA SER A 176 -21.26 -4.19 -17.55
C SER A 176 -21.45 -5.01 -16.29
N ASP A 177 -20.46 -5.81 -15.94
CA ASP A 177 -20.54 -6.69 -14.77
C ASP A 177 -20.45 -5.86 -13.49
N ALA A 178 -19.60 -4.82 -13.50
CA ALA A 178 -19.46 -3.90 -12.38
C ALA A 178 -20.73 -3.08 -12.10
N LEU A 179 -21.57 -2.80 -13.11
CA LEU A 179 -22.86 -2.11 -12.95
C LEU A 179 -23.87 -2.88 -12.10
N THR A 180 -23.66 -4.19 -11.91
CA THR A 180 -24.55 -5.03 -11.08
C THR A 180 -24.09 -5.17 -9.63
N LEU A 181 -22.89 -4.68 -9.31
CA LEU A 181 -22.26 -4.85 -8.01
C LEU A 181 -22.37 -3.57 -7.17
N GLU A 182 -23.02 -3.69 -6.01
CA GLU A 182 -23.02 -2.63 -5.00
C GLU A 182 -21.78 -2.71 -4.10
N PRO A 183 -21.23 -1.58 -3.64
CA PRO A 183 -20.00 -1.58 -2.84
C PRO A 183 -20.06 -2.41 -1.54
N TRP A 184 -21.23 -2.44 -0.88
CA TRP A 184 -21.44 -3.19 0.35
C TRP A 184 -21.47 -4.71 0.15
N GLN A 185 -21.69 -5.19 -1.09
CA GLN A 185 -21.64 -6.61 -1.43
C GLN A 185 -20.20 -7.11 -1.57
N ALA A 186 -19.23 -6.20 -1.71
CA ALA A 186 -17.83 -6.53 -1.93
C ALA A 186 -16.99 -6.56 -0.65
N THR A 187 -17.59 -6.36 0.54
CA THR A 187 -16.88 -6.44 1.82
C THR A 187 -17.51 -7.44 2.78
N GLN A 188 -16.68 -8.04 3.64
CA GLN A 188 -17.16 -8.85 4.76
C GLN A 188 -16.31 -8.66 6.01
N VAL A 189 -16.94 -8.85 7.17
CA VAL A 189 -16.22 -8.87 8.45
C VAL A 189 -15.69 -10.28 8.71
N VAL A 190 -14.38 -10.37 8.89
CA VAL A 190 -13.70 -11.59 9.33
C VAL A 190 -13.50 -11.54 10.83
N MET A 191 -13.86 -12.64 11.48
CA MET A 191 -13.73 -12.83 12.91
C MET A 191 -12.67 -13.89 13.16
N PHE A 192 -11.69 -13.58 14.01
CA PHE A 192 -10.75 -14.59 14.48
C PHE A 192 -10.50 -14.45 15.97
N LYS A 193 -10.32 -15.58 16.63
CA LYS A 193 -9.92 -15.63 18.02
C LYS A 193 -8.40 -15.71 18.06
N ARG A 194 -7.76 -14.74 18.71
CA ARG A 194 -6.37 -14.92 19.14
C ARG A 194 -6.38 -16.00 20.22
N VAL A 195 -5.48 -16.96 20.05
CA VAL A 195 -5.37 -18.13 20.89
C VAL A 195 -4.00 -18.10 21.53
N ASP A 196 -3.96 -18.31 22.84
CA ASP A 196 -2.71 -18.59 23.53
C ASP A 196 -2.29 -20.06 23.37
N ASP A 197 -1.16 -20.28 22.72
CA ASP A 197 -0.61 -21.62 22.48
C ASP A 197 -0.17 -22.32 23.78
N VAL A 198 0.15 -21.56 24.83
CA VAL A 198 0.48 -22.10 26.16
C VAL A 198 -0.75 -22.73 26.81
N ILE A 199 -1.92 -22.08 26.69
CA ILE A 199 -3.18 -22.62 27.22
C ILE A 199 -3.67 -23.81 26.41
N GLN A 200 -3.47 -23.79 25.09
CA GLN A 200 -3.92 -24.88 24.22
C GLN A 200 -2.94 -26.05 24.15
N PHE A 201 -1.83 -25.99 24.89
CA PHE A 201 -0.78 -27.02 24.87
C PHE A 201 -0.31 -27.37 23.45
N ARG A 202 -0.29 -26.37 22.56
CA ARG A 202 0.04 -26.58 21.14
C ARG A 202 1.53 -26.75 20.91
N ASN A 203 2.36 -26.24 21.81
CA ASN A 203 3.80 -26.40 21.75
C ASN A 203 4.24 -27.56 22.67
N PRO A 204 4.68 -28.71 22.11
CA PRO A 204 5.07 -29.87 22.91
C PRO A 204 6.36 -29.65 23.71
N PHE A 205 7.08 -28.56 23.43
CA PHE A 205 8.32 -28.19 24.14
C PHE A 205 8.10 -27.14 25.22
N ALA A 206 6.88 -26.62 25.40
CA ALA A 206 6.60 -25.50 26.30
C ALA A 206 7.07 -25.78 27.74
N GLU A 207 6.77 -26.98 28.25
CA GLU A 207 7.15 -27.42 29.60
C GLU A 207 8.68 -27.44 29.81
N ASN A 208 9.44 -27.79 28.78
CA ASN A 208 10.91 -27.89 28.86
C ASN A 208 11.62 -26.58 28.53
N LEU A 209 10.93 -25.61 27.92
CA LEU A 209 11.49 -24.34 27.46
C LEU A 209 11.26 -23.20 28.47
N ILE A 210 10.12 -23.24 29.16
CA ILE A 210 9.70 -22.18 30.08
C ILE A 210 10.20 -22.53 31.48
N LEU A 211 10.98 -21.61 32.07
CA LEU A 211 11.46 -21.75 33.44
C LEU A 211 10.28 -21.80 34.42
N ASP A 212 10.28 -22.80 35.30
CA ASP A 212 9.23 -23.06 36.28
C ASP A 212 7.83 -23.05 35.64
N TYR A 213 7.67 -23.83 34.57
CA TYR A 213 6.51 -23.80 33.66
C TYR A 213 5.16 -23.71 34.39
N GLU A 214 4.90 -24.60 35.35
CA GLU A 214 3.64 -24.62 36.07
C GLU A 214 3.40 -23.33 36.88
N GLU A 215 4.42 -22.83 37.60
CA GLU A 215 4.31 -21.60 38.39
C GLU A 215 4.13 -20.37 37.50
N SER A 216 4.95 -20.26 36.44
CA SER A 216 4.92 -19.16 35.46
C SER A 216 3.57 -19.08 34.73
N VAL A 217 3.03 -20.23 34.27
CA VAL A 217 1.73 -20.29 33.60
C VAL A 217 0.59 -19.99 34.57
N ASN A 218 0.62 -20.54 35.78
CA ASN A 218 -0.40 -20.27 36.80
C ASN A 218 -0.39 -18.79 37.24
N ALA A 219 0.79 -18.17 37.40
CA ALA A 219 0.91 -16.75 37.72
C ALA A 219 0.35 -15.88 36.58
N TRP A 220 0.65 -16.22 35.33
CA TRP A 220 0.13 -15.52 34.17
C TRP A 220 -1.40 -15.67 34.03
N LEU A 221 -1.96 -16.87 34.27
CA LEU A 221 -3.40 -17.12 34.30
C LEU A 221 -4.10 -16.33 35.40
N LYS A 222 -3.56 -16.32 36.64
CA LYS A 222 -4.09 -15.52 37.75
C LYS A 222 -4.04 -14.03 37.47
N HIS A 223 -2.95 -13.53 36.90
CA HIS A 223 -2.84 -12.13 36.47
C HIS A 223 -3.92 -11.79 35.42
N ARG A 224 -4.24 -12.74 34.54
CA ARG A 224 -5.28 -12.58 33.51
C ARG A 224 -6.70 -12.53 34.07
N GLU A 225 -6.97 -13.30 35.11
CA GLU A 225 -8.24 -13.30 35.85
C GLU A 225 -8.40 -12.02 36.66
N GLY A 226 -7.36 -11.63 37.43
CA GLY A 226 -7.33 -10.40 38.23
C GLY A 226 -7.45 -9.12 37.39
N ALA A 227 -6.88 -9.08 36.18
CA ALA A 227 -7.04 -7.96 35.24
C ALA A 227 -8.50 -7.74 34.79
N GLY A 228 -9.35 -8.77 34.88
CA GLY A 228 -10.80 -8.67 34.61
C GLY A 228 -11.54 -7.94 35.73
N GLU A 229 -11.16 -8.18 36.98
CA GLU A 229 -11.74 -7.53 38.16
C GLU A 229 -11.22 -6.11 38.34
N ALA A 230 -9.92 -5.88 38.12
CA ALA A 230 -9.33 -4.54 38.08
C ALA A 230 -9.96 -3.66 36.99
N ARG A 231 -10.33 -4.22 35.83
CA ARG A 231 -11.10 -3.51 34.78
C ARG A 231 -12.49 -3.08 35.21
N LYS A 232 -13.17 -3.87 36.06
CA LYS A 232 -14.47 -3.48 36.61
C LYS A 232 -14.32 -2.31 37.58
N LYS A 233 -13.35 -2.39 38.50
CA LYS A 233 -13.06 -1.32 39.47
C LYS A 233 -12.56 -0.02 38.80
N ALA A 234 -11.63 -0.11 37.85
CA ALA A 234 -11.12 1.06 37.13
C ALA A 234 -12.18 1.76 36.26
N LYS A 235 -13.19 1.02 35.75
CA LYS A 235 -14.35 1.61 35.07
C LYS A 235 -15.28 2.36 36.03
N GLU A 236 -15.35 1.96 37.29
CA GLU A 236 -16.11 2.64 38.34
C GLU A 236 -15.35 3.87 38.87
N GLU A 237 -14.02 3.87 38.83
CA GLU A 237 -13.16 4.92 39.38
C GLU A 237 -12.61 5.92 38.35
N ASN A 238 -12.91 5.76 37.05
CA ASN A 238 -12.43 6.64 35.97
C ASN A 238 -10.90 6.81 35.92
N SER A 239 -10.15 5.80 36.37
CA SER A 239 -8.69 5.82 36.38
C SER A 239 -8.15 5.41 35.01
N GLY A 240 -7.38 6.29 34.38
CA GLY A 240 -6.81 6.12 33.03
C GLY A 240 -5.69 5.08 32.93
N GLU A 241 -5.68 4.03 33.74
CA GLU A 241 -4.65 3.00 33.68
C GLU A 241 -4.77 2.17 32.39
N LYS A 242 -3.64 2.04 31.68
CA LYS A 242 -3.53 1.23 30.46
C LYS A 242 -3.55 -0.25 30.81
N ILE A 243 -4.74 -0.84 30.85
CA ILE A 243 -4.88 -2.26 31.16
C ILE A 243 -4.43 -3.10 29.97
N GLN A 244 -3.42 -3.94 30.19
CA GLN A 244 -2.81 -4.85 29.22
C GLN A 244 -3.86 -5.71 28.48
N ALA A 245 -3.69 -5.86 27.17
CA ALA A 245 -4.62 -6.59 26.32
C ALA A 245 -4.59 -8.10 26.61
N LYS A 246 -5.77 -8.73 26.75
CA LYS A 246 -5.88 -10.18 26.87
C LYS A 246 -5.40 -10.86 25.59
N ILE A 247 -4.51 -11.86 25.73
CA ILE A 247 -3.98 -12.65 24.60
C ILE A 247 -5.13 -13.41 23.92
N ASP A 248 -6.05 -13.99 24.69
CA ASP A 248 -7.30 -14.53 24.18
C ASP A 248 -8.33 -13.40 23.97
N SER A 249 -8.30 -12.80 22.78
CA SER A 249 -9.28 -11.80 22.37
C SER A 249 -9.83 -12.11 20.98
N TRP A 250 -11.14 -11.94 20.82
CA TRP A 250 -11.75 -11.87 19.50
C TRP A 250 -11.31 -10.57 18.83
N SER A 251 -10.82 -10.70 17.61
CA SER A 251 -10.44 -9.60 16.76
C SER A 251 -11.29 -9.65 15.50
N PHE A 252 -11.73 -8.47 15.07
CA PHE A 252 -12.64 -8.29 13.95
C PHE A 252 -11.95 -7.34 12.98
N PHE A 253 -11.99 -7.67 11.69
CA PHE A 253 -11.62 -6.72 10.67
C PHE A 253 -12.48 -6.92 9.42
N GLU A 254 -12.75 -5.84 8.73
CA GLU A 254 -13.40 -5.86 7.43
C GLU A 254 -12.36 -6.11 6.34
N MET A 255 -12.71 -6.93 5.36
CA MET A 255 -11.92 -7.09 4.14
C MET A 255 -12.80 -6.90 2.91
N VAL A 256 -12.16 -6.48 1.82
CA VAL A 256 -12.68 -6.62 0.47
C VAL A 256 -12.57 -8.08 0.04
N LEU A 257 -13.63 -8.61 -0.56
CA LEU A 257 -13.73 -10.01 -0.97
C LEU A 257 -12.83 -10.35 -2.16
N PRO A 258 -12.35 -11.61 -2.27
CA PRO A 258 -11.80 -12.13 -3.51
C PRO A 258 -12.78 -11.94 -4.68
N GLY A 259 -12.26 -11.73 -5.89
CA GLY A 259 -13.04 -11.43 -7.09
C GLY A 259 -13.33 -9.95 -7.29
N ALA A 260 -13.17 -9.10 -6.27
CA ALA A 260 -13.30 -7.66 -6.45
C ALA A 260 -12.23 -7.14 -7.42
N ARG A 261 -12.66 -6.27 -8.33
CA ARG A 261 -11.84 -5.71 -9.41
C ARG A 261 -11.57 -4.24 -9.14
N PHE A 262 -10.37 -3.79 -9.44
CA PHE A 262 -9.91 -2.43 -9.20
C PHE A 262 -9.29 -1.86 -10.45
N ASP A 263 -9.64 -0.61 -10.77
CA ASP A 263 -9.00 0.15 -11.85
C ASP A 263 -7.61 0.61 -11.39
N PHE A 264 -6.60 0.36 -12.21
CA PHE A 264 -5.22 0.79 -11.97
C PHE A 264 -4.83 1.81 -13.03
N ASN A 265 -4.29 2.95 -12.58
CA ASN A 265 -3.78 3.98 -13.48
C ASN A 265 -2.56 4.69 -12.87
N THR A 266 -1.49 4.78 -13.65
CA THR A 266 -0.32 5.57 -13.32
C THR A 266 0.24 6.21 -14.57
N THR A 267 0.87 7.38 -14.41
CA THR A 267 1.43 8.11 -15.55
C THR A 267 2.75 8.78 -15.21
N ILE A 268 3.70 8.71 -16.13
CA ILE A 268 4.94 9.48 -16.11
C ILE A 268 4.73 10.70 -17.00
N HIS A 269 4.62 11.88 -16.38
CA HIS A 269 4.34 13.16 -17.04
C HIS A 269 5.48 14.18 -16.90
N SER A 270 6.56 13.83 -16.22
CA SER A 270 7.66 14.79 -16.03
C SER A 270 8.42 15.03 -17.34
N PRO A 271 8.67 16.30 -17.72
CA PRO A 271 9.52 16.62 -18.86
C PRO A 271 10.98 16.19 -18.65
N LEU A 272 11.36 15.90 -17.39
CA LEU A 272 12.67 15.39 -17.01
C LEU A 272 12.68 13.85 -16.86
N ALA A 273 11.55 13.19 -17.17
CA ALA A 273 11.50 11.75 -17.27
C ALA A 273 12.46 11.25 -18.37
N ASN A 274 13.13 10.13 -18.12
CA ASN A 274 14.11 9.52 -19.01
C ASN A 274 13.85 8.00 -19.06
N GLN A 275 14.55 7.27 -19.93
CA GLN A 275 14.36 5.83 -20.06
C GLN A 275 14.61 5.07 -18.75
N GLY A 276 15.58 5.50 -17.94
CA GLY A 276 15.83 4.92 -16.62
C GLY A 276 14.64 5.08 -15.66
N HIS A 277 13.92 6.19 -15.73
CA HIS A 277 12.67 6.40 -14.96
C HIS A 277 11.59 5.38 -15.35
N VAL A 278 11.43 5.15 -16.65
CA VAL A 278 10.46 4.18 -17.18
C VAL A 278 10.84 2.76 -16.77
N GLY A 279 12.10 2.36 -16.99
CA GLY A 279 12.61 1.05 -16.61
C GLY A 279 12.47 0.78 -15.11
N LEU A 280 12.77 1.78 -14.27
CA LEU A 280 12.58 1.68 -12.84
C LEU A 280 11.11 1.47 -12.47
N LEU A 281 10.17 2.22 -13.06
CA LEU A 281 8.74 2.03 -12.77
C LEU A 281 8.28 0.62 -13.15
N VAL A 282 8.67 0.13 -14.34
CA VAL A 282 8.33 -1.21 -14.81
C VAL A 282 8.87 -2.29 -13.89
N LYS A 283 10.16 -2.23 -13.50
CA LYS A 283 10.76 -3.19 -12.57
C LYS A 283 10.15 -3.12 -11.17
N SER A 284 9.76 -1.94 -10.70
CA SER A 284 9.03 -1.79 -9.43
C SER A 284 7.65 -2.41 -9.48
N LEU A 285 6.93 -2.27 -10.60
CA LEU A 285 5.63 -2.92 -10.81
C LEU A 285 5.77 -4.44 -10.83
N GLU A 286 6.74 -4.96 -11.59
CA GLU A 286 7.06 -6.39 -11.64
C GLU A 286 7.37 -6.94 -10.23
N SER A 287 8.20 -6.24 -9.46
CA SER A 287 8.51 -6.62 -8.08
C SER A 287 7.29 -6.61 -7.16
N LEU A 288 6.45 -5.57 -7.23
CA LEU A 288 5.19 -5.50 -6.48
C LEU A 288 4.27 -6.68 -6.81
N ILE A 289 4.15 -6.99 -8.09
CA ILE A 289 3.26 -8.04 -8.58
C ILE A 289 3.76 -9.41 -8.16
N ASN A 290 5.06 -9.68 -8.28
CA ASN A 290 5.66 -10.92 -7.80
C ASN A 290 5.56 -11.08 -6.28
N LYS A 291 5.52 -9.97 -5.53
CA LYS A 291 5.32 -9.99 -4.06
C LYS A 291 3.92 -10.42 -3.65
N GLN A 292 2.91 -10.26 -4.52
CA GLN A 292 1.53 -10.70 -4.28
C GLN A 292 0.94 -10.22 -2.93
N ALA A 293 1.20 -8.96 -2.56
CA ALA A 293 0.85 -8.42 -1.25
C ALA A 293 0.28 -7.00 -1.30
N LEU A 294 -1.02 -6.89 -1.59
CA LEU A 294 -1.77 -5.63 -1.43
C LEU A 294 -2.39 -5.52 -0.03
N GLY A 295 -2.15 -4.39 0.62
CA GLY A 295 -2.76 -4.06 1.90
C GLY A 295 -2.06 -4.71 3.10
N GLY A 296 -2.79 -4.82 4.20
CA GLY A 296 -2.35 -5.46 5.43
C GLY A 296 -2.55 -6.98 5.40
N TRP A 297 -2.05 -7.65 6.44
CA TRP A 297 -2.32 -9.07 6.68
C TRP A 297 -1.78 -10.05 5.62
N SER A 298 -0.89 -9.61 4.74
CA SER A 298 -0.29 -10.44 3.68
C SER A 298 0.45 -11.68 4.19
N ARG A 299 1.04 -11.62 5.40
CA ARG A 299 1.66 -12.79 6.07
C ARG A 299 0.69 -13.97 6.26
N ASN A 300 -0.63 -13.70 6.28
CA ASN A 300 -1.68 -14.70 6.41
C ASN A 300 -2.33 -15.03 5.06
N GLY A 301 -1.70 -14.66 3.94
CA GLY A 301 -2.17 -14.96 2.59
C GLY A 301 -3.21 -14.00 2.03
N PHE A 302 -3.46 -12.85 2.67
CA PHE A 302 -4.35 -11.81 2.18
C PHE A 302 -3.66 -10.94 1.12
N GLY A 303 -4.45 -10.29 0.26
CA GLY A 303 -3.96 -9.31 -0.69
C GLY A 303 -3.27 -9.86 -1.93
N ARG A 304 -3.42 -11.15 -2.24
CA ARG A 304 -3.00 -11.73 -3.53
C ARG A 304 -3.92 -11.27 -4.64
N PHE A 305 -3.39 -11.10 -5.86
CA PHE A 305 -4.13 -10.49 -6.96
C PHE A 305 -3.61 -10.90 -8.34
N ALA A 306 -4.51 -10.94 -9.31
CA ALA A 306 -4.22 -11.00 -10.73
C ALA A 306 -4.12 -9.56 -11.27
N ALA A 307 -3.14 -9.29 -12.14
CA ALA A 307 -2.97 -7.98 -12.76
C ALA A 307 -2.91 -8.14 -14.27
N ASN A 308 -3.70 -7.34 -14.98
CA ASN A 308 -3.68 -7.23 -16.42
C ASN A 308 -3.52 -5.75 -16.76
N LEU A 309 -2.28 -5.37 -17.06
CA LEU A 309 -1.89 -3.98 -17.28
C LEU A 309 -1.39 -3.81 -18.70
N ASP A 310 -1.86 -2.77 -19.36
CA ASP A 310 -1.40 -2.31 -20.66
C ASP A 310 -0.68 -0.96 -20.48
N PHE A 311 0.07 -0.55 -21.49
CA PHE A 311 0.73 0.76 -21.51
C PHE A 311 0.47 1.48 -22.82
N VAL A 312 0.49 2.81 -22.76
CA VAL A 312 0.46 3.71 -23.90
C VAL A 312 1.52 4.79 -23.66
N GLY A 313 2.31 5.12 -24.68
CA GLY A 313 3.28 6.21 -24.64
C GLY A 313 3.62 6.70 -26.04
N GLU A 314 4.65 7.53 -26.12
CA GLU A 314 5.14 8.12 -27.37
C GLU A 314 6.63 7.83 -27.52
N ASP A 315 7.08 7.46 -28.72
CA ASP A 315 8.51 7.36 -29.00
C ASP A 315 9.15 8.74 -29.24
N VAL A 316 10.45 8.75 -29.56
CA VAL A 316 11.22 9.98 -29.83
C VAL A 316 10.69 10.79 -31.01
N ASP A 317 10.01 10.13 -31.95
CA ASP A 317 9.42 10.74 -33.14
C ASP A 317 7.96 11.20 -32.90
N GLY A 318 7.47 11.06 -31.65
CA GLY A 318 6.09 11.36 -31.28
C GLY A 318 5.09 10.30 -31.74
N LYS A 319 5.56 9.14 -32.21
CA LYS A 319 4.68 8.05 -32.62
C LYS A 319 4.14 7.34 -31.39
N ARG A 320 2.82 7.14 -31.36
CA ARG A 320 2.16 6.35 -30.32
C ARG A 320 2.68 4.91 -30.31
N VAL A 321 3.12 4.46 -29.14
CA VAL A 321 3.52 3.10 -28.82
C VAL A 321 2.57 2.57 -27.76
N GLN A 322 2.08 1.34 -27.93
CA GLN A 322 1.19 0.72 -26.95
C GLN A 322 1.36 -0.79 -26.97
N GLY A 323 1.09 -1.43 -25.84
CA GLY A 323 1.18 -2.88 -25.74
C GLY A 323 0.75 -3.38 -24.37
N ARG A 324 0.77 -4.71 -24.23
CA ARG A 324 0.56 -5.35 -22.94
C ARG A 324 1.83 -5.20 -22.10
N LEU A 325 1.68 -4.69 -20.88
CA LEU A 325 2.78 -4.60 -19.94
C LEU A 325 2.85 -5.85 -19.08
N ILE A 326 1.76 -6.24 -18.42
CA ILE A 326 1.71 -7.41 -17.53
C ILE A 326 0.42 -8.18 -17.81
N HIS A 327 0.53 -9.50 -17.88
CA HIS A 327 -0.61 -10.41 -17.97
C HIS A 327 -0.55 -11.45 -16.85
N PHE A 328 -1.70 -11.76 -16.24
CA PHE A 328 -1.81 -12.88 -15.32
C PHE A 328 -2.27 -14.13 -16.07
N ASP A 329 -1.45 -15.19 -16.07
CA ASP A 329 -1.82 -16.50 -16.59
C ASP A 329 -2.53 -17.32 -15.49
N PRO A 330 -3.83 -17.62 -15.62
CA PRO A 330 -4.57 -18.36 -14.61
C PRO A 330 -4.12 -19.83 -14.48
N THR A 331 -3.46 -20.39 -15.50
CA THR A 331 -3.00 -21.79 -15.52
C THR A 331 -1.78 -21.97 -14.64
N THR A 332 -0.78 -21.10 -14.82
CA THR A 332 0.46 -21.12 -14.04
C THR A 332 0.35 -20.32 -12.75
N ARG A 333 -0.66 -19.44 -12.64
CA ARG A 333 -0.85 -18.46 -11.56
C ARG A 333 0.34 -17.51 -11.44
N GLN A 334 0.97 -17.19 -12.57
CA GLN A 334 2.12 -16.30 -12.66
C GLN A 334 1.78 -15.06 -13.47
N HIS A 335 2.49 -13.99 -13.20
CA HIS A 335 2.44 -12.77 -14.00
C HIS A 335 3.58 -12.79 -15.00
N ILE A 336 3.26 -12.47 -16.25
CA ILE A 336 4.17 -12.45 -17.37
C ILE A 336 4.34 -11.00 -17.77
N LEU A 337 5.58 -10.52 -17.78
CA LEU A 337 5.94 -9.22 -18.35
C LEU A 337 5.87 -9.33 -19.88
N GLY A 338 5.17 -8.39 -20.52
CA GLY A 338 5.06 -8.33 -21.97
C GLY A 338 6.42 -8.00 -22.60
N ASP A 339 6.72 -8.67 -23.70
CA ASP A 339 7.95 -8.45 -24.46
C ASP A 339 7.73 -7.32 -25.47
N HIS A 340 8.42 -6.19 -25.28
CA HIS A 340 8.31 -5.03 -26.14
C HIS A 340 9.64 -4.28 -26.19
N ASP A 341 10.21 -4.11 -27.39
CA ASP A 341 11.53 -3.50 -27.60
C ASP A 341 11.73 -2.18 -26.84
N ALA A 342 10.78 -1.25 -26.95
CA ALA A 342 10.87 0.05 -26.28
C ALA A 342 10.86 -0.03 -24.73
N LEU A 343 10.19 -1.04 -24.15
CA LEU A 343 10.24 -1.29 -22.71
C LEU A 343 11.54 -1.98 -22.32
N ASN A 344 12.01 -2.95 -23.12
CA ASN A 344 13.28 -3.64 -22.91
C ASN A 344 14.46 -2.65 -22.92
N GLU A 345 14.46 -1.68 -23.84
CA GLU A 345 15.44 -0.57 -23.85
C GLU A 345 15.38 0.26 -22.56
N SER A 346 14.18 0.56 -22.07
CA SER A 346 14.00 1.32 -20.83
C SER A 346 14.46 0.53 -19.60
N ILE A 347 14.18 -0.77 -19.56
CA ILE A 347 14.65 -1.69 -18.50
C ILE A 347 16.17 -1.78 -18.53
N ALA A 348 16.78 -1.95 -19.70
CA ALA A 348 18.24 -1.97 -19.85
C ALA A 348 18.86 -0.65 -19.39
N ALA A 349 18.28 0.50 -19.78
CA ALA A 349 18.74 1.80 -19.32
C ALA A 349 18.67 1.94 -17.79
N TRP A 350 17.64 1.40 -17.13
CA TRP A 350 17.61 1.36 -15.66
C TRP A 350 18.70 0.44 -15.09
N GLN A 351 18.92 -0.74 -15.68
CA GLN A 351 19.96 -1.67 -15.23
C GLN A 351 21.36 -1.05 -15.32
N ASP A 352 21.68 -0.40 -16.44
CA ASP A 352 22.95 0.30 -16.62
C ASP A 352 23.13 1.38 -15.55
N ARG A 353 22.09 2.18 -15.29
CA ARG A 353 22.16 3.22 -14.25
C ARG A 353 22.22 2.65 -12.85
N LEU A 354 21.60 1.49 -12.60
CA LEU A 354 21.69 0.82 -11.30
C LEU A 354 23.13 0.42 -10.98
N GLU A 355 23.91 -0.02 -11.98
CA GLU A 355 25.31 -0.39 -11.79
C GLU A 355 26.21 0.80 -11.43
N ASP A 356 25.86 2.00 -11.91
CA ASP A 356 26.54 3.25 -11.61
C ASP A 356 26.24 3.79 -10.20
N ILE A 357 25.10 3.43 -9.61
CA ILE A 357 24.66 3.98 -8.33
C ILE A 357 25.63 3.61 -7.20
N GLN A 358 25.97 4.63 -6.40
CA GLN A 358 26.82 4.50 -5.21
C GLN A 358 26.10 5.04 -3.98
N ALA A 359 26.39 4.47 -2.81
CA ALA A 359 25.87 4.93 -1.53
C ALA A 359 26.21 6.41 -1.28
N LYS A 360 27.44 6.81 -1.60
CA LYS A 360 27.90 8.21 -1.45
C LYS A 360 27.11 9.20 -2.30
N GLU A 361 26.66 8.80 -3.49
CA GLU A 361 25.84 9.63 -4.35
C GLU A 361 24.46 9.87 -3.72
N ILE A 362 23.81 8.79 -3.29
CA ILE A 362 22.49 8.83 -2.63
C ILE A 362 22.56 9.69 -1.37
N GLU A 363 23.57 9.45 -0.53
CA GLU A 363 23.80 10.22 0.69
C GLU A 363 24.02 11.68 0.38
N ARG A 364 24.90 12.01 -0.57
CA ARG A 364 25.11 13.40 -0.98
C ARG A 364 23.77 14.06 -1.32
N LEU A 365 22.97 13.47 -2.19
CA LEU A 365 21.65 14.01 -2.54
C LEU A 365 20.75 14.21 -1.31
N CYS A 366 20.76 13.26 -0.37
CA CYS A 366 19.99 13.31 0.87
C CYS A 366 20.48 14.33 1.93
N PHE A 367 21.75 14.75 1.88
CA PHE A 367 22.41 15.57 2.91
C PHE A 367 22.80 16.98 2.46
N LEU A 368 22.45 17.39 1.24
CA LEU A 368 22.86 18.67 0.64
C LEU A 368 22.39 19.95 1.40
N SER A 369 21.70 19.83 2.55
CA SER A 369 21.18 20.98 3.30
C SER A 369 22.13 21.68 4.27
N LYS A 370 23.35 21.17 4.50
CA LYS A 370 24.23 21.68 5.57
C LYS A 370 25.50 22.42 5.16
N LYS A 371 25.85 22.53 3.88
CA LYS A 371 27.05 23.26 3.45
C LYS A 371 26.68 24.59 2.82
N GLY A 372 26.33 25.58 3.64
CA GLY A 372 25.95 26.91 3.13
C GLY A 372 25.94 28.07 4.12
N THR A 373 26.42 27.90 5.36
CA THR A 373 26.65 29.00 6.28
C THR A 373 27.98 28.79 6.99
N SER A 374 29.05 29.25 6.34
CA SER A 374 30.32 29.59 6.97
C SER A 374 30.59 31.06 6.71
#